data_AF-A0A3A9AVA9-F1
#
_entry.id   AF-A0A3A9AVA9-F1
#
_cell.length_a   1.000
_cell.length_b   1.000
_cell.length_c   1.000
_cell.angle_alpha   90.00
_cell.angle_beta   90.00
_cell.angle_gamma   90.00
#
_symmetry.space_group_name_H-M   'P 1'
#
loop_
_entity.id
_entity.type
_entity.pdbx_description
1 polymer ?
#
loop_
_entity_poly.entity_id
_entity_poly.type
_entity_poly.pdbx_seq_one_letter_code
_entity_poly.pdbx_strand_id
1 'polypeptide(L)'
;MDLAKQAKIVDSIHDTLDDFVGQRLKVRANMGRSKIIESEGVLMQVHPQLFIMEVDRKRGRTARQSYQYVDVLTGMVELSQNGEPLFEPFIPENDVLGADFTEIVEEDEEETVLS
;
A
#
# COMPACT_ATOMS: atom_id res chain seq x y z
N MET A 1 22.23 -6.08 2.44
CA MET A 1 20.99 -5.45 2.93
C MET A 1 21.20 -5.03 4.36
N ASP A 2 21.06 -3.75 4.66
CA ASP A 2 21.25 -3.21 6.01
C ASP A 2 19.97 -3.46 6.82
N LEU A 3 19.96 -4.55 7.60
CA LEU A 3 18.82 -4.94 8.45
C LEU A 3 18.41 -3.82 9.42
N ALA A 4 19.36 -2.98 9.85
CA ALA A 4 19.08 -1.87 10.75
C ALA A 4 18.28 -0.75 10.07
N LYS A 5 18.41 -0.59 8.75
CA LYS A 5 17.58 0.36 8.00
C LYS A 5 16.15 -0.16 7.84
N GLN A 6 15.99 -1.45 7.52
CA GLN A 6 14.66 -2.06 7.36
C GLN A 6 13.85 -2.03 8.66
N ALA A 7 14.47 -2.30 9.81
CA ALA A 7 13.81 -2.22 11.11
C ALA A 7 13.24 -0.82 11.38
N LYS A 8 14.03 0.24 11.13
CA LYS A 8 13.56 1.63 11.30
C LYS A 8 12.39 1.99 10.39
N ILE A 9 12.36 1.46 9.16
CA ILE A 9 11.25 1.71 8.24
C ILE A 9 9.98 1.02 8.75
N VAL A 10 10.08 -0.24 9.20
CA VAL A 10 8.95 -0.96 9.78
C VAL A 10 8.37 -0.22 10.99
N ASP A 11 9.22 0.29 11.87
CA ASP A 11 8.79 1.09 13.03
C ASP A 11 8.06 2.36 12.57
N SER A 12 8.57 3.05 11.54
CA SER A 12 7.89 4.22 10.96
C SER A 12 6.54 3.88 10.33
N ILE A 13 6.40 2.72 9.68
CA ILE A 13 5.12 2.25 9.12
C ILE A 13 4.15 1.97 10.26
N HIS A 14 4.59 1.34 11.34
CA HIS A 14 3.78 1.10 12.53
C HIS A 14 3.25 2.42 13.09
N ASP A 15 4.12 3.38 13.37
CA ASP A 15 3.75 4.66 13.98
C ASP A 15 2.78 5.45 13.10
N THR A 16 3.03 5.45 11.79
CA THR A 16 2.11 6.08 10.83
C THR A 16 0.74 5.40 10.91
N LEU A 17 0.67 4.06 10.84
CA LEU A 17 -0.61 3.35 10.87
C LEU A 17 -1.37 3.53 12.20
N ASP A 18 -0.67 3.69 13.32
CA ASP A 18 -1.30 3.95 14.61
C ASP A 18 -2.13 5.25 14.59
N ASP A 19 -1.63 6.29 13.92
CA ASP A 19 -2.35 7.56 13.73
C ASP A 19 -3.59 7.43 12.81
N PHE A 20 -3.63 6.41 11.95
CA PHE A 20 -4.74 6.15 11.03
C PHE A 20 -5.79 5.16 11.57
N VAL A 21 -5.68 4.72 12.84
CA VAL A 21 -6.66 3.82 13.44
C VAL A 21 -8.05 4.46 13.45
N GLY A 22 -9.05 3.71 12.97
CA GLY A 22 -10.43 4.16 12.82
C GLY A 22 -10.71 4.92 11.52
N GLN A 23 -9.69 5.21 10.70
CA GLN A 23 -9.85 5.90 9.43
C GLN A 23 -10.15 4.92 8.29
N ARG A 24 -10.86 5.41 7.26
CA ARG A 24 -11.12 4.67 6.04
C ARG A 24 -9.90 4.77 5.12
N LEU A 25 -9.38 3.62 4.70
CA LEU A 25 -8.26 3.49 3.79
C LEU A 25 -8.62 2.53 2.65
N LYS A 26 -8.05 2.77 1.48
CA LYS A 26 -8.08 1.83 0.37
C LYS A 26 -6.85 0.92 0.48
N VAL A 27 -7.08 -0.39 0.41
CA VAL A 27 -6.02 -1.40 0.42
C VAL A 27 -5.95 -2.06 -0.95
N ARG A 28 -4.74 -2.15 -1.49
CA ARG A 28 -4.44 -2.89 -2.72
C ARG A 28 -3.46 -3.99 -2.37
N ALA A 29 -3.97 -5.21 -2.29
CA ALA A 29 -3.20 -6.36 -1.83
C ALA A 29 -3.02 -7.39 -2.96
N ASN A 30 -1.78 -7.87 -3.12
CA ASN A 30 -1.48 -8.97 -4.01
C ASN A 30 -1.73 -10.32 -3.31
N MET A 31 -2.80 -10.99 -3.72
CA MET A 31 -3.24 -12.27 -3.15
C MET A 31 -2.60 -13.49 -3.86
N GLY A 32 -1.56 -13.31 -4.68
CA GLY A 32 -0.81 -14.42 -5.29
C GLY A 32 -0.07 -14.05 -6.57
N ARG A 33 -0.01 -14.97 -7.54
CA ARG A 33 0.81 -14.78 -8.77
C ARG A 33 0.19 -13.86 -9.81
N SER A 34 -1.11 -13.61 -9.76
CA SER A 34 -1.82 -12.84 -10.80
C SER A 34 -3.10 -12.18 -10.28
N LYS A 35 -3.25 -12.03 -8.96
CA LYS A 35 -4.51 -11.56 -8.38
C LYS A 35 -4.25 -10.42 -7.41
N ILE A 36 -4.51 -9.22 -7.89
CA ILE A 36 -4.52 -8.02 -7.07
C ILE A 36 -5.96 -7.70 -6.74
N ILE A 37 -6.20 -7.45 -5.45
CA ILE A 37 -7.50 -7.05 -4.95
C ILE A 37 -7.38 -5.64 -4.43
N GLU A 38 -8.19 -4.75 -4.99
CA GLU A 38 -8.44 -3.43 -4.41
C GLU A 38 -9.73 -3.49 -3.60
N SER A 39 -9.67 -3.01 -2.36
CA SER A 39 -10.81 -2.95 -1.47
C SER A 39 -10.70 -1.73 -0.58
N GLU A 40 -11.84 -1.15 -0.24
CA GLU A 40 -11.90 -0.09 0.75
C GLU A 40 -12.23 -0.69 2.11
N GLY A 41 -11.70 -0.11 3.18
CA GLY A 41 -11.92 -0.63 4.52
C GLY A 41 -11.56 0.37 5.60
N VAL A 42 -11.80 -0.01 6.85
CA VAL A 42 -11.42 0.78 8.02
C VAL A 42 -10.25 0.09 8.73
N LEU A 43 -9.23 0.86 9.08
CA LEU A 43 -8.15 0.36 9.92
C LEU A 43 -8.68 0.17 11.35
N MET A 44 -8.73 -1.07 11.82
CA MET A 44 -9.37 -1.40 13.10
C MET A 44 -8.39 -1.39 14.26
N GLN A 45 -7.24 -2.06 14.08
CA GLN A 45 -6.26 -2.27 15.15
C GLN A 45 -4.86 -2.32 14.55
N VAL A 46 -3.91 -1.75 15.26
CA VAL A 46 -2.48 -1.81 14.94
C VAL A 46 -1.80 -2.56 16.09
N HIS A 47 -1.06 -3.60 15.76
CA HIS A 47 -0.30 -4.41 16.72
C HIS A 47 1.18 -4.40 16.35
N PRO A 48 2.11 -4.66 17.28
CA PRO A 48 3.54 -4.53 17.01
C PRO A 48 4.10 -5.33 15.82
N GLN A 49 3.42 -6.39 15.35
CA GLN A 49 3.86 -7.21 14.21
C GLN A 49 2.96 -7.10 12.98
N LEU A 50 1.70 -6.69 13.16
CA LEU A 50 0.68 -6.72 12.12
C LEU A 50 -0.41 -5.72 12.42
N PHE A 51 -1.16 -5.34 11.40
CA PHE A 51 -2.35 -4.52 11.57
C PHE A 51 -3.57 -5.23 11.01
N ILE A 52 -4.74 -4.79 11.45
CA ILE A 52 -6.02 -5.40 11.15
C ILE A 52 -6.90 -4.35 10.49
N MET A 53 -7.39 -4.66 9.30
CA MET A 53 -8.38 -3.87 8.59
C MET A 53 -9.70 -4.62 8.45
N GLU A 54 -10.80 -3.89 8.52
CA GLU A 54 -12.10 -4.37 8.10
C GLU A 54 -12.38 -3.88 6.68
N VAL A 55 -12.32 -4.79 5.70
CA VAL A 55 -12.52 -4.45 4.28
C VAL A 55 -13.95 -4.74 3.84
N ASP A 56 -14.49 -3.84 3.03
CA ASP A 56 -15.79 -3.97 2.39
C ASP A 56 -15.71 -4.98 1.25
N ARG A 57 -16.62 -5.96 1.25
CA ARG A 57 -16.83 -6.91 0.15
C ARG A 57 -18.17 -6.67 -0.53
N LYS A 58 -18.34 -7.33 -1.68
CA LYS A 58 -19.62 -7.35 -2.40
C LYS A 58 -20.76 -7.76 -1.46
N ARG A 59 -21.91 -7.13 -1.69
CA ARG A 59 -23.20 -7.44 -1.04
C ARG A 59 -23.30 -7.01 0.43
N GLY A 60 -22.57 -5.96 0.82
CA GLY A 60 -22.63 -5.37 2.17
C GLY A 60 -22.03 -6.25 3.26
N ARG A 61 -21.15 -7.18 2.89
CA ARG A 61 -20.41 -8.00 3.85
C ARG A 61 -19.07 -7.34 4.08
N THR A 62 -18.65 -7.23 5.33
CA THR A 62 -17.28 -6.86 5.67
C THR A 62 -16.46 -8.09 5.99
N ALA A 63 -15.15 -8.00 5.81
CA ALA A 63 -14.22 -9.06 6.15
C ALA A 63 -13.04 -8.47 6.91
N ARG A 64 -12.72 -9.08 8.06
CA ARG A 64 -11.55 -8.73 8.83
C ARG A 64 -10.31 -9.40 8.22
N GLN A 65 -9.32 -8.59 7.86
CA GLN A 65 -8.06 -9.04 7.27
C GLN A 65 -6.89 -8.50 8.11
N SER A 66 -5.86 -9.32 8.26
CA SER A 66 -4.62 -8.95 8.94
C SER A 66 -3.49 -8.90 7.92
N TYR A 67 -2.67 -7.87 8.01
CA TYR A 67 -1.54 -7.62 7.11
C TYR A 67 -0.27 -7.40 7.93
N GLN A 68 0.87 -7.85 7.43
CA GLN A 68 2.15 -7.62 8.09
C GLN A 68 2.78 -6.32 7.58
N TYR A 69 3.61 -5.67 8.39
CA TYR A 69 4.38 -4.49 7.96
C TYR A 69 5.35 -4.82 6.82
N VAL A 70 5.85 -6.06 6.77
CA VAL A 70 6.73 -6.53 5.70
C VAL A 70 5.99 -6.55 4.35
N ASP A 71 4.69 -6.83 4.34
CA ASP A 71 3.90 -6.83 3.11
C ASP A 71 3.78 -5.41 2.54
N VAL A 72 3.70 -4.39 3.41
CA VAL A 72 3.73 -2.98 3.03
C VAL A 72 5.12 -2.55 2.58
N LEU A 73 6.15 -2.93 3.32
CA LEU A 73 7.55 -2.65 2.98
C LEU A 73 7.95 -3.24 1.62
N THR A 74 7.42 -4.41 1.28
CA THR A 74 7.75 -5.11 0.03
C THR A 74 6.80 -4.76 -1.13
N GLY A 75 5.85 -3.86 -0.93
CA GLY A 75 4.87 -3.48 -1.96
C GLY A 75 3.83 -4.56 -2.28
N MET A 76 3.74 -5.63 -1.49
CA MET A 76 2.67 -6.62 -1.64
C MET A 76 1.31 -6.07 -1.18
N VAL A 77 1.33 -5.09 -0.27
CA VAL A 77 0.16 -4.38 0.24
C VAL A 77 0.42 -2.88 0.17
N GLU A 78 -0.34 -2.19 -0.66
CA GLU A 78 -0.34 -0.74 -0.74
C GLU A 78 -1.57 -0.17 -0.02
N LEU A 79 -1.35 0.89 0.75
CA LEU A 79 -2.41 1.61 1.45
C LEU A 79 -2.50 3.02 0.86
N SER A 80 -3.72 3.48 0.59
CA SER A 80 -3.97 4.84 0.13
C SER A 80 -5.16 5.48 0.83
N GLN A 81 -5.09 6.80 0.99
CA GLN A 81 -6.16 7.62 1.52
C GLN A 81 -6.52 8.67 0.48
N ASN A 82 -7.80 8.77 0.12
CA ASN A 82 -8.32 9.75 -0.85
C ASN A 82 -7.63 9.74 -2.23
N GLY A 83 -7.01 8.62 -2.62
CA GLY A 83 -6.28 8.48 -3.89
C GLY A 83 -4.77 8.67 -3.76
N GLU A 84 -4.28 9.17 -2.63
CA GLU A 84 -2.85 9.34 -2.37
C GLU A 84 -2.29 8.12 -1.61
N PRO A 85 -1.16 7.54 -2.04
CA PRO A 85 -0.52 6.45 -1.30
C PRO A 85 0.00 6.95 0.04
N LEU A 86 -0.22 6.16 1.08
CA LEU A 86 0.18 6.50 2.46
C LEU A 86 1.70 6.34 2.67
N PHE A 87 2.34 5.55 1.82
CA PHE A 87 3.75 5.24 1.85
C PHE A 87 4.33 5.31 0.44
N GLU A 88 5.54 5.87 0.32
CA GLU A 88 6.30 5.81 -0.93
C GLU A 88 6.79 4.37 -1.20
N PRO A 89 7.03 3.99 -2.48
CA PRO A 89 7.61 2.70 -2.81
C PRO A 89 8.98 2.53 -2.13
N PHE A 90 9.07 1.64 -1.14
CA PHE A 90 10.32 1.41 -0.39
C PHE A 90 11.35 0.58 -1.15
N ILE A 91 10.98 0.01 -2.30
CA ILE A 91 11.89 -0.72 -3.18
C ILE A 91 12.39 0.27 -4.24
N PRO A 92 13.68 0.66 -4.22
CA PRO A 92 14.24 1.48 -5.28
C PRO A 92 14.15 0.71 -6.61
N GLU A 93 13.78 1.42 -7.68
CA GLU A 93 13.63 0.94 -9.07
C GLU A 93 14.78 0.02 -9.56
N ASN A 94 15.95 0.10 -8.93
CA ASN A 94 17.14 -0.69 -9.27
C ASN A 94 17.12 -2.16 -8.80
N ASP A 95 16.29 -2.55 -7.83
CA ASP A 95 16.14 -3.97 -7.45
C ASP A 95 15.02 -4.68 -8.24
N VAL A 96 14.34 -3.93 -9.13
CA VAL A 96 13.26 -4.41 -10.01
C VAL A 96 13.83 -4.98 -11.31
N LEU A 97 14.82 -5.87 -11.22
CA LEU A 97 15.10 -6.77 -12.35
C LEU A 97 13.99 -7.82 -12.41
N GLY A 98 12.81 -7.43 -12.91
CA GLY A 98 11.90 -8.40 -13.53
C GLY A 98 10.38 -8.23 -13.45
N ALA A 99 9.79 -7.10 -13.04
CA ALA A 99 8.37 -6.86 -13.29
C ALA A 99 7.97 -5.39 -13.13
N ASP A 100 7.64 -4.77 -14.25
CA ASP A 100 6.99 -3.46 -14.40
C ASP A 100 5.76 -3.35 -13.48
N PHE A 101 5.70 -2.34 -12.60
CA PHE A 101 4.51 -2.07 -11.78
C PHE A 101 4.08 -0.60 -11.67
N THR A 102 4.80 0.33 -12.29
CA THR A 102 4.49 1.77 -12.25
C THR A 102 4.58 2.39 -13.65
N GLU A 103 3.61 2.08 -14.51
CA GLU A 103 3.31 2.88 -15.70
C GLU A 103 1.80 2.99 -15.88
N ILE A 104 1.10 3.68 -14.96
CA ILE A 104 -0.19 4.32 -15.27
C ILE A 104 -0.27 5.58 -14.38
N VAL A 105 -0.65 6.71 -15.00
CA VAL A 105 -0.74 8.14 -14.55
C VAL A 105 0.61 8.88 -14.51
N GLU A 106 0.91 9.96 -15.24
CA GLU A 106 0.15 11.00 -15.98
C GLU A 106 1.09 11.63 -17.05
N GLU A 107 0.65 11.78 -18.29
CA GLU A 107 1.15 12.83 -19.21
C GLU A 107 -0.06 13.41 -19.95
N ASP A 108 -0.64 14.48 -19.40
CA ASP A 108 -1.53 15.37 -20.12
C ASP A 108 -0.85 16.75 -20.27
N GLU A 109 -0.86 17.22 -21.52
CA GLU A 109 -0.67 18.58 -22.03
C GLU A 109 0.71 19.25 -21.99
N GLU A 110 1.36 19.39 -23.16
CA GLU A 110 1.43 20.65 -23.91
C GLU A 110 2.12 20.42 -25.28
N GLU A 111 1.33 20.27 -26.36
CA GLU A 111 1.85 20.40 -27.72
C GLU A 111 1.59 21.83 -28.22
N THR A 112 2.49 22.77 -27.90
CA THR A 112 2.54 24.04 -28.62
C THR A 112 3.11 23.79 -30.02
N VAL A 113 2.23 23.62 -31.00
CA VAL A 113 2.60 23.57 -32.42
C VAL A 113 3.04 24.97 -32.90
N LEU A 114 4.34 25.13 -33.14
CA LEU A 114 4.92 26.22 -33.92
C LEU A 114 5.40 25.66 -35.26
N SER A 115 4.66 25.92 -36.34
CA SER A 115 5.15 26.32 -37.68
C SER A 115 3.97 26.50 -38.64
#